data_AF-A0AAQ4DFD9-F1
#
_entry.id   AF-A0AAQ4DFD9-F1
#
_cell.length_a   1.000
_cell.length_b   1.000
_cell.length_c   1.000
_cell.angle_alpha   90.00
_cell.angle_beta   90.00
_cell.angle_gamma   90.00
#
_symmetry.space_group_name_H-M   'P 1'
#
loop_
_entity.id
_entity.type
_entity.pdbx_description
1 polymer ?
#
loop_
_entity_poly.entity_id
_entity_poly.type
_entity_poly.pdbx_seq_one_letter_code
_entity_poly.pdbx_strand_id
1 'polypeptide(L)'
;MEMLRSMQSRYDLDQALVLCQMNGFKAGILHLYEKAKLYHQILAYHIDQGDYDGVIKLCEKFGAYDPNLWIQALGFFARAEGASQHLATVLQHILSFGSGRHDL
;
A
#
# COMPACT_ATOMS: atom_id res chain seq x y z
N MET A 1 -6.84 -24.77 -23.10
CA MET A 1 -6.88 -25.25 -21.70
C MET A 1 -5.98 -24.37 -20.82
N GLU A 2 -6.15 -23.05 -20.82
CA GLU A 2 -5.28 -22.13 -20.05
C GLU A 2 -6.05 -21.19 -19.12
N MET A 3 -7.39 -21.19 -19.22
CA MET A 3 -8.24 -20.28 -18.44
C MET A 3 -8.51 -20.78 -17.01
N LEU A 4 -8.41 -22.10 -16.76
CA LEU A 4 -8.68 -22.70 -15.44
C LEU A 4 -7.50 -22.56 -14.47
N ARG A 5 -6.25 -22.56 -14.97
CA ARG A 5 -5.05 -22.42 -14.11
C ARG A 5 -4.96 -21.04 -13.45
N SER A 6 -5.42 -19.99 -14.15
CA SER A 6 -5.39 -18.63 -13.61
C SER A 6 -6.41 -18.41 -12.49
N MET A 7 -7.54 -19.14 -12.53
CA MET A 7 -8.57 -19.09 -11.49
C MET A 7 -8.17 -19.83 -10.22
N GLN A 8 -7.51 -20.98 -10.35
CA GLN A 8 -7.01 -21.75 -9.21
C GLN A 8 -5.99 -20.95 -8.39
N SER A 9 -5.00 -20.34 -9.05
CA SER A 9 -4.00 -19.52 -8.37
C SER A 9 -4.57 -18.31 -7.62
N ARG A 10 -5.68 -17.72 -8.11
CA ARG A 10 -6.38 -16.64 -7.40
C ARG A 10 -7.19 -17.15 -6.21
N TYR A 11 -7.83 -18.31 -6.35
CA TYR A 11 -8.63 -18.93 -5.31
C TYR A 11 -7.75 -19.40 -4.14
N ASP A 12 -6.58 -19.98 -4.43
CA ASP A 12 -5.58 -20.35 -3.43
C ASP A 12 -5.05 -19.14 -2.64
N LEU A 13 -4.83 -18.01 -3.30
CA LEU A 13 -4.38 -16.78 -2.65
C LEU A 13 -5.45 -16.21 -1.70
N ASP A 14 -6.71 -16.16 -2.15
CA ASP A 14 -7.82 -15.66 -1.33
C ASP A 14 -8.07 -16.56 -0.11
N GLN A 15 -8.06 -17.88 -0.31
CA GLN A 15 -8.18 -18.84 0.80
C GLN A 15 -7.01 -18.72 1.79
N ALA A 16 -5.78 -18.60 1.30
CA ALA A 16 -4.61 -18.43 2.17
C ALA A 16 -4.62 -17.08 2.91
N LEU A 17 -5.16 -16.02 2.30
CA LEU A 17 -5.38 -14.72 2.95
C LEU A 17 -6.41 -14.85 4.08
N VAL A 18 -7.56 -15.47 3.81
CA VAL A 18 -8.60 -15.71 4.83
C VAL A 18 -8.04 -16.55 5.98
N LEU A 19 -7.31 -17.63 5.69
CA LEU A 19 -6.69 -18.47 6.71
C LEU A 19 -5.65 -17.71 7.55
N CYS A 20 -4.81 -16.89 6.93
CA CYS A 20 -3.85 -16.06 7.66
C CYS A 20 -4.55 -15.00 8.52
N GLN A 21 -5.65 -14.41 8.03
CA GLN A 21 -6.42 -13.42 8.77
C GLN A 21 -7.14 -14.05 9.98
N MET A 22 -7.73 -15.25 9.81
CA MET A 22 -8.37 -16.02 10.88
C MET A 22 -7.37 -16.44 11.97
N ASN A 23 -6.13 -16.75 11.60
CA ASN A 23 -5.07 -17.11 12.55
C ASN A 23 -4.29 -15.91 13.09
N GLY A 24 -4.60 -14.68 12.64
CA GLY A 24 -3.84 -13.49 13.01
C GLY A 24 -2.37 -13.52 12.55
N PHE A 25 -2.04 -14.30 11.52
CA PHE A 25 -0.68 -14.47 11.02
C PHE A 25 -0.25 -13.31 10.10
N LYS A 26 0.03 -12.16 10.74
CA LYS A 26 0.33 -10.87 10.10
C LYS A 26 1.42 -10.94 9.02
N ALA A 27 2.52 -11.63 9.30
CA ALA A 27 3.65 -11.76 8.37
C ALA A 27 3.27 -12.50 7.08
N GLY A 28 2.39 -13.52 7.17
CA GLY A 28 1.90 -14.24 6.00
C GLY A 28 0.96 -13.40 5.15
N ILE A 29 0.07 -12.61 5.78
CA ILE A 29 -0.84 -11.70 5.06
C ILE A 29 -0.04 -10.68 4.24
N LEU A 30 0.97 -10.05 4.85
CA LEU A 30 1.83 -9.08 4.17
C LEU A 30 2.55 -9.71 2.96
N HIS A 31 3.10 -10.91 3.14
CA HIS A 31 3.80 -11.63 2.09
C HIS A 31 2.87 -12.02 0.92
N LEU A 32 1.63 -12.41 1.23
CA LEU A 32 0.63 -12.70 0.22
C LEU A 32 0.20 -11.44 -0.54
N TYR A 33 -0.01 -10.33 0.17
CA TYR A 33 -0.31 -9.06 -0.48
C TYR A 33 0.83 -8.58 -1.38
N GLU A 34 2.09 -8.75 -0.98
CA GLU A 34 3.25 -8.43 -1.82
C GLU A 34 3.25 -9.28 -3.10
N LYS A 35 3.05 -10.60 -2.98
CA LYS A 35 2.96 -11.48 -4.16
C LYS A 35 1.77 -11.16 -5.07
N ALA A 36 0.65 -10.75 -4.49
CA ALA A 36 -0.55 -10.36 -5.21
C ALA A 36 -0.48 -8.92 -5.76
N LYS A 37 0.58 -8.18 -5.46
CA LYS A 37 0.75 -6.75 -5.78
C LYS A 37 -0.39 -5.88 -5.24
N LEU A 38 -0.98 -6.29 -4.11
CA LEU A 38 -2.07 -5.60 -3.44
C LEU A 38 -1.51 -4.52 -2.49
N TYR A 39 -0.74 -3.58 -3.05
CA TYR A 39 -0.03 -2.57 -2.25
C TYR A 39 -0.97 -1.68 -1.43
N HIS A 40 -2.17 -1.38 -1.94
CA HIS A 40 -3.17 -0.62 -1.18
C HIS A 40 -3.64 -1.34 0.08
N GLN A 41 -3.72 -2.67 0.07
CA GLN A 41 -4.07 -3.46 1.25
C GLN A 41 -2.94 -3.46 2.27
N ILE A 42 -1.69 -3.55 1.82
CA ILE A 42 -0.51 -3.42 2.68
C ILE A 42 -0.48 -2.03 3.32
N LEU A 43 -0.73 -0.98 2.53
CA LEU A 43 -0.79 0.40 2.99
C LEU A 43 -1.86 0.55 4.08
N ALA A 44 -3.10 0.12 3.80
CA ALA A 44 -4.20 0.17 4.76
C ALA A 44 -3.88 -0.60 6.05
N TYR A 45 -3.16 -1.71 5.93
CA TYR A 45 -2.73 -2.52 7.07
C TYR A 45 -1.70 -1.77 7.95
N HIS A 46 -0.65 -1.17 7.37
CA HIS A 46 0.30 -0.36 8.15
C HIS A 46 -0.38 0.86 8.77
N ILE A 47 -1.32 1.47 8.04
CA ILE A 47 -2.17 2.56 8.52
C ILE A 47 -2.99 2.16 9.75
N ASP A 48 -3.69 1.03 9.72
CA ASP A 48 -4.52 0.52 10.82
C ASP A 48 -3.67 0.22 12.07
N GLN A 49 -2.45 -0.28 11.86
CA GLN A 49 -1.51 -0.53 12.94
C GLN A 49 -0.82 0.76 13.47
N GLY A 50 -1.06 1.92 12.85
CA GLY A 50 -0.39 3.18 13.18
C GLY A 50 1.10 3.21 12.81
N ASP A 51 1.53 2.33 11.92
CA ASP A 51 2.92 2.15 11.52
C ASP A 51 3.29 3.10 10.36
N TYR A 52 3.54 4.36 10.72
CA TYR A 52 3.81 5.44 9.77
C TYR A 52 5.10 5.24 8.95
N ASP A 53 6.13 4.64 9.55
CA ASP A 53 7.41 4.34 8.88
C ASP A 53 7.24 3.28 7.77
N GLY A 54 6.45 2.24 8.03
CA GLY A 54 6.13 1.23 7.02
C GLY A 54 5.31 1.78 5.85
N VAL A 55 4.39 2.72 6.13
CA VAL A 55 3.65 3.45 5.09
C VAL A 55 4.60 4.20 4.16
N ILE A 56 5.54 4.97 4.71
CA ILE A 56 6.52 5.74 3.91
C ILE A 56 7.40 4.79 3.10
N LYS A 57 7.97 3.75 3.70
CA LYS A 57 8.81 2.77 2.99
C LYS A 57 8.07 2.10 1.84
N LEU A 58 6.79 1.77 2.04
CA LEU A 58 5.95 1.20 0.98
C LEU A 58 5.73 2.21 -0.15
N CYS A 59 5.42 3.47 0.18
CA CYS A 59 5.25 4.55 -0.77
C CYS A 59 6.56 4.88 -1.52
N GLU A 60 7.72 4.84 -0.88
CA GLU A 60 9.01 5.03 -1.56
C GLU A 60 9.31 3.88 -2.53
N LYS A 61 9.03 2.64 -2.11
CA LYS A 61 9.33 1.44 -2.91
C LYS A 61 8.38 1.24 -4.09
N PHE A 62 7.09 1.55 -3.90
CA PHE A 62 6.04 1.27 -4.88
C PHE A 62 5.34 2.51 -5.43
N GLY A 63 5.51 3.68 -4.81
CA GLY A 63 4.83 4.89 -5.24
C GLY A 63 5.38 5.49 -6.54
N ALA A 64 6.55 5.05 -7.01
CA ALA A 64 6.99 5.28 -8.38
C ALA A 64 6.16 4.49 -9.42
N TYR A 65 5.62 3.33 -9.03
CA TYR A 65 4.74 2.52 -9.89
C TYR A 65 3.28 2.96 -9.79
N ASP A 66 2.81 3.29 -8.58
CA ASP A 66 1.42 3.72 -8.36
C ASP A 66 1.38 4.98 -7.47
N PRO A 67 1.30 6.19 -8.06
CA PRO A 67 1.29 7.44 -7.30
C PRO A 67 0.04 7.58 -6.42
N ASN A 68 -1.02 6.78 -6.64
CA ASN A 68 -2.19 6.77 -5.76
C ASN A 68 -1.87 6.26 -4.34
N LEU A 69 -0.79 5.48 -4.16
CA LEU A 69 -0.32 5.08 -2.83
C LEU A 69 0.06 6.32 -2.00
N TRP A 70 0.78 7.27 -2.58
CA TRP A 70 1.15 8.53 -1.91
C TRP A 70 -0.07 9.38 -1.59
N ILE A 71 -1.07 9.43 -2.47
CA ILE A 71 -2.32 10.18 -2.23
C ILE A 71 -3.11 9.58 -1.06
N GLN A 72 -3.22 8.25 -1.01
CA GLN A 72 -3.90 7.55 0.09
C GLN A 72 -3.15 7.71 1.41
N ALA A 73 -1.83 7.56 1.40
CA ALA A 73 -0.98 7.83 2.55
C ALA A 73 -1.16 9.27 3.04
N LEU A 74 -1.16 10.24 2.13
CA LEU A 74 -1.38 11.65 2.45
C LEU A 74 -2.75 11.87 3.11
N GLY A 75 -3.82 11.34 2.53
CA GLY A 75 -5.17 11.47 3.09
C GLY A 75 -5.29 10.87 4.49
N PHE A 76 -4.55 9.78 4.76
CA PHE A 76 -4.44 9.21 6.09
C PHE A 76 -3.64 10.08 7.04
N PHE A 77 -2.43 10.51 6.65
CA PHE A 77 -1.59 11.37 7.47
C PHE A 77 -2.25 12.72 7.78
N ALA A 78 -3.06 13.25 6.85
CA ALA A 78 -3.80 14.49 7.04
C ALA A 78 -4.91 14.36 8.10
N ARG A 79 -5.42 13.15 8.32
CA ARG A 79 -6.39 12.85 9.38
C ARG A 79 -5.73 12.44 10.69
N ALA A 80 -4.49 11.96 10.65
CA ALA A 80 -3.73 11.58 11.84
C ALA A 80 -3.08 12.82 12.47
N GLU A 81 -3.63 13.31 13.59
CA GLU A 81 -3.19 14.53 14.29
C GLU A 81 -1.74 14.51 14.85
N GLY A 82 -0.93 13.49 14.56
CA GLY A 82 0.48 13.36 14.96
C GLY A 82 1.47 13.19 13.81
N ALA A 83 1.02 13.19 12.55
CA ALA A 83 1.87 12.82 11.41
C ALA A 83 2.46 14.01 10.65
N SER A 84 2.56 15.19 11.26
CA SER A 84 2.98 16.44 10.61
C SER A 84 4.34 16.36 9.92
N GLN A 85 5.30 15.63 10.49
CA GLN A 85 6.62 15.43 9.87
C GLN A 85 6.56 14.54 8.62
N HIS A 86 5.77 13.46 8.66
CA HIS A 86 5.66 12.51 7.54
C HIS A 86 4.76 13.07 6.44
N LEU A 87 3.72 13.83 6.82
CA LEU A 87 2.88 14.58 5.91
C LEU A 87 3.70 15.59 5.10
N ALA A 88 4.61 16.32 5.73
CA ALA A 88 5.49 17.26 5.03
C ALA A 88 6.36 16.57 3.97
N THR A 89 6.93 15.41 4.27
CA THR A 89 7.71 14.60 3.32
C THR A 89 6.87 14.13 2.13
N VAL A 90 5.67 13.61 2.41
CA VAL A 90 4.72 13.16 1.37
C VAL A 90 4.28 14.33 0.48
N LEU A 91 3.93 15.47 1.08
CA LEU A 91 3.53 16.66 0.35
C LEU A 91 4.66 17.18 -0.53
N GLN A 92 5.89 17.23 -0.01
CA GLN A 92 7.06 17.68 -0.77
C GLN A 92 7.29 16.79 -1.99
N HIS A 93 7.17 15.47 -1.84
CA HIS A 93 7.32 14.52 -2.96
C HIS A 93 6.24 14.72 -4.03
N ILE A 94 4.98 14.87 -3.63
CA ILE A 94 3.85 15.08 -4.56
C ILE A 94 3.95 16.44 -5.26
N LEU A 95 4.33 17.50 -4.53
CA LEU A 95 4.53 18.85 -5.08
C LEU A 95 5.67 18.89 -6.08
N SER A 96 6.80 18.22 -5.80
CA SER A 96 7.91 18.08 -6.75
C SER A 96 7.49 17.30 -8.01
N PHE A 97 6.57 16.34 -7.89
CA PHE A 97 6.01 15.61 -9.04
C PHE A 97 4.95 16.41 -9.82
N GLY A 98 4.19 17.27 -9.14
CA GLY A 98 3.15 18.11 -9.72
C GLY A 98 3.69 19.36 -10.42
N SER A 99 4.81 19.90 -9.97
CA SER A 99 5.43 21.10 -10.56
C SER A 99 5.97 20.88 -11.98
N GLY A 100 6.09 19.63 -12.44
CA GLY A 100 6.46 19.28 -13.82
C GLY A 100 5.29 19.11 -14.80
N ARG A 101 4.03 19.36 -14.36
CA ARG A 101 2.82 19.20 -15.19
C ARG A 101 2.16 20.52 -15.62
N HIS A 102 2.86 21.64 -15.54
CA HIS A 102 2.37 22.94 -16.03
C HIS A 102 3.28 23.54 -17.11
N ASP A 103 3.79 22.71 -18.03
CA ASP A 103 4.56 23.20 -19.19
C ASP A 103 4.42 22.27 -20.41
N LEU A 104 3.20 21.85 -20.73
CA LEU A 104 2.84 21.18 -22.00
C LEU A 104 1.39 21.51 -22.40
#